data_AF-A0A2V8W149-F1
#
_entry.id   AF-A0A2V8W149-F1
#
_cell.length_a   1.000
_cell.length_b   1.000
_cell.length_c   1.000
_cell.angle_alpha   90.00
_cell.angle_beta   90.00
_cell.angle_gamma   90.00
#
_symmetry.space_group_name_H-M   'P 1'
#
loop_
_entity.id
_entity.type
_entity.pdbx_description
1 polymer ?
#
loop_
_entity_poly.entity_id
_entity_poly.type
_entity_poly.pdbx_seq_one_letter_code
_entity_poly.pdbx_strand_id
1 'polypeptide(L)'
;MPLDALDQRTLSGLPRLSEVYDAYGVQVNALSVNEIFALYERTGFLYPDKAARLLPHLGQVRENWRRMLRGGDSLLYVLTAGDKKRGRASIAVWRTTHHGWTSQHLVSENNPIASRAVMLAGTAASILRGVDESHQNWFRPENRFPSRVFGSMVQTIGQSLSSVQRHMYFALPRNSSLPSGGRVRIVPYDPSHEDALTLIASVARGSIYVTAEQLTTDPELTEVNQLYSEVGLRRTRRVWLAYREYKDEPIGAVIAYRGPLGLNFSYIENRCDLLLHPTLPDADAVDVVSALLKASSSAYEDFELDAIPVIAEELAAPALFRLGAEFLRHYCQGTWLQKGQLRFYRHVDGFYSRLQARVEKHSMQPTLIGQER
;
A
#
# COMPACT_ATOMS: atom_id res chain seq x y z
N MET A 1 23.63 -0.20 7.25
CA MET A 1 24.15 1.14 6.92
C MET A 1 24.03 1.99 8.18
N PRO A 2 25.11 2.65 8.66
CA PRO A 2 25.04 3.57 9.80
C PRO A 2 24.26 4.85 9.42
N LEU A 3 23.77 5.58 10.43
CA LEU A 3 23.15 6.89 10.23
C LEU A 3 24.20 7.90 9.77
N ASP A 4 23.88 8.68 8.72
CA ASP A 4 24.74 9.78 8.28
C ASP A 4 24.61 11.02 9.20
N ALA A 5 25.52 11.99 9.08
CA ALA A 5 25.53 13.19 9.93
C ALA A 5 24.31 14.12 9.73
N LEU A 6 23.48 13.89 8.71
CA LEU A 6 22.20 14.57 8.48
C LEU A 6 21.01 13.71 8.95
N ASP A 7 21.09 12.38 8.89
CA ASP A 7 20.18 11.47 9.61
C ASP A 7 20.24 11.75 11.13
N GLN A 8 21.44 11.85 11.72
CA GLN A 8 21.63 12.17 13.14
C GLN A 8 21.05 13.54 13.51
N ARG A 9 21.33 14.60 12.72
CA ARG A 9 20.75 15.94 12.93
C ARG A 9 19.23 15.97 12.76
N THR A 10 18.67 15.13 11.89
CA THR A 10 17.22 14.98 11.74
C THR A 10 16.62 14.35 13.00
N LEU A 11 17.21 13.25 13.47
CA LEU A 11 16.75 12.53 14.66
C LEU A 11 16.80 13.40 15.93
N SER A 12 17.91 14.10 16.17
CA SER A 12 18.05 15.04 17.30
C SER A 12 17.19 16.30 17.18
N GLY A 13 16.59 16.55 16.02
CA GLY A 13 15.65 17.65 15.76
C GLY A 13 14.18 17.24 15.82
N LEU A 14 13.86 15.97 16.09
CA LEU A 14 12.48 15.53 16.30
C LEU A 14 12.00 15.91 17.72
N PRO A 15 10.70 16.25 17.88
CA PRO A 15 10.09 16.38 19.20
C PRO A 15 10.07 15.03 19.94
N ARG A 16 9.77 15.04 21.25
CA ARG A 16 9.55 13.80 22.00
C ARG A 16 8.31 13.06 21.50
N LEU A 17 8.27 11.74 21.63
CA LEU A 17 7.13 10.91 21.19
C LEU A 17 5.79 11.33 21.83
N SER A 18 5.81 11.77 23.10
CA SER A 18 4.63 12.29 23.81
C SER A 18 4.14 13.65 23.31
N GLU A 19 4.98 14.39 22.58
CA GLU A 19 4.76 15.77 22.14
C GLU A 19 4.64 15.87 20.61
N VAL A 20 4.85 14.75 19.89
CA VAL A 20 5.06 14.72 18.43
C VAL A 20 3.88 15.28 17.65
N TYR A 21 2.65 14.88 17.97
CA TYR A 21 1.48 15.29 17.22
C TYR A 21 1.16 16.77 17.44
N ASP A 22 1.23 17.25 18.69
CA ASP A 22 1.04 18.67 19.02
C ASP A 22 2.09 19.57 18.37
N ALA A 23 3.36 19.13 18.34
CA ALA A 23 4.47 19.87 17.71
C ALA A 23 4.29 20.09 16.20
N TYR A 24 3.53 19.25 15.49
CA TYR A 24 3.15 19.46 14.09
C TYR A 24 1.72 20.04 13.91
N GLY A 25 0.97 20.28 14.99
CA GLY A 25 -0.45 20.70 14.92
C GLY A 25 -1.36 19.61 14.33
N VAL A 26 -1.07 18.34 14.65
CA VAL A 26 -1.77 17.15 14.18
C VAL A 26 -2.61 16.55 15.30
N GLN A 27 -3.80 16.07 14.97
CA GLN A 27 -4.66 15.31 15.87
C GLN A 27 -4.81 13.87 15.36
N VAL A 28 -4.73 12.89 16.27
CA VAL A 28 -4.94 11.46 15.97
C VAL A 28 -6.40 11.10 16.25
N ASN A 29 -7.07 10.42 15.33
CA ASN A 29 -8.44 9.86 15.46
C ASN A 29 -9.54 10.87 15.86
N ALA A 30 -9.28 12.17 15.75
CA ALA A 30 -10.17 13.25 16.18
C ALA A 30 -11.37 13.55 15.25
N LEU A 31 -11.50 12.81 14.13
CA LEU A 31 -12.66 12.87 13.25
C LEU A 31 -13.41 11.54 13.31
N SER A 32 -14.73 11.60 13.40
CA SER A 32 -15.58 10.41 13.25
C SER A 32 -15.49 9.83 11.83
N VAL A 33 -15.77 8.53 11.66
CA VAL A 33 -15.81 7.89 10.33
C VAL A 33 -16.73 8.64 9.35
N ASN A 34 -17.84 9.20 9.84
CA ASN A 34 -18.75 9.98 9.00
C ASN A 34 -18.10 11.29 8.51
N GLU A 35 -17.34 11.99 9.37
CA GLU A 35 -16.61 13.20 8.98
C GLU A 35 -15.42 12.92 8.04
N ILE A 36 -14.71 11.80 8.27
CA ILE A 36 -13.63 11.34 7.39
C ILE A 36 -14.16 11.07 5.98
N PHE A 37 -15.27 10.33 5.86
CA PHE A 37 -15.90 10.08 4.55
C PHE A 37 -16.47 11.36 3.93
N ALA A 38 -17.09 12.25 4.71
CA ALA A 38 -17.54 13.55 4.20
C ALA A 38 -16.36 14.42 3.71
N LEU A 39 -15.17 14.31 4.30
CA LEU A 39 -13.94 14.95 3.81
C LEU A 39 -13.46 14.31 2.48
N TYR A 40 -13.53 12.99 2.35
CA TYR A 40 -13.24 12.28 1.10
C TYR A 40 -14.23 12.61 -0.03
N GLU A 41 -15.49 12.89 0.30
CA GLU A 41 -16.53 13.34 -0.62
C GLU A 41 -16.24 14.78 -1.09
N ARG A 42 -16.08 15.75 -0.15
CA ARG A 42 -15.81 17.17 -0.50
C ARG A 42 -14.49 17.42 -1.22
N THR A 43 -13.45 16.61 -0.96
CA THR A 43 -12.15 16.73 -1.64
C THR A 43 -12.11 16.05 -3.01
N GLY A 44 -13.22 15.48 -3.49
CA GLY A 44 -13.28 14.75 -4.76
C GLY A 44 -12.51 13.42 -4.75
N PHE A 45 -12.05 12.96 -3.58
CA PHE A 45 -11.33 11.69 -3.47
C PHE A 45 -12.25 10.50 -3.81
N LEU A 46 -13.55 10.61 -3.54
CA LEU A 46 -14.60 9.70 -4.03
C LEU A 46 -15.22 10.20 -5.35
N TYR A 47 -14.40 10.33 -6.40
CA TYR A 47 -14.88 10.61 -7.76
C TYR A 47 -15.88 9.52 -8.25
N PRO A 48 -16.77 9.81 -9.23
CA PRO A 48 -17.95 8.99 -9.53
C PRO A 48 -17.72 7.48 -9.66
N ASP A 49 -16.82 7.00 -10.52
CA ASP A 49 -16.55 5.56 -10.69
C ASP A 49 -15.71 4.93 -9.56
N LYS A 50 -15.18 5.71 -8.61
CA LYS A 50 -14.77 5.16 -7.29
C LYS A 50 -15.99 5.05 -6.36
N ALA A 51 -16.82 6.08 -6.30
CA ALA A 51 -18.03 6.07 -5.48
C ALA A 51 -18.98 4.93 -5.90
N ALA A 52 -19.29 4.77 -7.18
CA ALA A 52 -20.17 3.73 -7.71
C ALA A 52 -19.72 2.30 -7.34
N ARG A 53 -18.41 2.02 -7.35
CA ARG A 53 -17.85 0.70 -6.97
C ARG A 53 -17.73 0.49 -5.45
N LEU A 54 -17.88 1.54 -4.64
CA LEU A 54 -17.93 1.47 -3.17
C LEU A 54 -19.37 1.49 -2.64
N LEU A 55 -20.30 2.14 -3.35
CA LEU A 55 -21.64 2.47 -2.88
C LEU A 55 -22.46 1.24 -2.41
N PRO A 56 -22.47 0.09 -3.12
CA PRO A 56 -23.18 -1.10 -2.64
C PRO A 56 -22.68 -1.62 -1.29
N HIS A 57 -21.40 -1.38 -0.98
CA HIS A 57 -20.73 -1.90 0.22
C HIS A 57 -20.48 -0.82 1.29
N LEU A 58 -20.86 0.44 1.04
CA LEU A 58 -20.41 1.60 1.83
C LEU A 58 -20.79 1.52 3.32
N GLY A 59 -21.89 0.84 3.65
CA GLY A 59 -22.28 0.52 5.02
C GLY A 59 -21.28 -0.42 5.72
N GLN A 60 -20.93 -1.53 5.07
CA GLN A 60 -19.91 -2.48 5.56
C GLN A 60 -18.54 -1.81 5.65
N VAL A 61 -18.13 -1.04 4.64
CA VAL A 61 -16.86 -0.29 4.65
C VAL A 61 -16.79 0.67 5.82
N ARG A 62 -17.83 1.48 6.07
CA ARG A 62 -17.86 2.41 7.22
C ARG A 62 -17.86 1.66 8.56
N GLU A 63 -18.45 0.47 8.68
CA GLU A 63 -18.37 -0.32 9.92
C GLU A 63 -17.01 -1.02 10.10
N ASN A 64 -16.37 -1.49 9.03
CA ASN A 64 -14.99 -2.00 9.09
C ASN A 64 -14.03 -0.92 9.62
N TRP A 65 -14.17 0.31 9.15
CA TRP A 65 -13.41 1.46 9.67
C TRP A 65 -13.71 1.76 11.15
N ARG A 66 -14.98 1.68 11.58
CA ARG A 66 -15.32 1.83 13.02
C ARG A 66 -14.72 0.71 13.88
N ARG A 67 -14.69 -0.54 13.39
CA ARG A 67 -14.07 -1.67 14.08
C ARG A 67 -12.58 -1.45 14.27
N MET A 68 -11.84 -1.12 13.20
CA MET A 68 -10.40 -0.91 13.30
C MET A 68 -10.04 0.29 14.19
N LEU A 69 -10.80 1.39 14.12
CA LEU A 69 -10.61 2.53 15.04
C LEU A 69 -10.92 2.20 16.51
N ARG A 70 -11.71 1.15 16.81
CA ARG A 70 -11.89 0.66 18.20
C ARG A 70 -10.66 -0.08 18.74
N GLY A 71 -9.81 -0.62 17.87
CA GLY A 71 -8.47 -1.10 18.26
C GLY A 71 -7.47 0.04 18.50
N GLY A 72 -7.80 1.26 18.05
CA GLY A 72 -6.93 2.42 18.10
C GLY A 72 -5.66 2.23 17.28
N ASP A 73 -4.56 2.79 17.79
CA ASP A 73 -3.27 2.92 17.09
C ASP A 73 -2.52 1.58 16.89
N SER A 74 -3.14 0.43 17.17
CA SER A 74 -2.65 -0.91 16.80
C SER A 74 -3.10 -1.36 15.40
N LEU A 75 -4.26 -0.88 14.92
CA LEU A 75 -4.92 -1.37 13.70
C LEU A 75 -5.10 -0.30 12.62
N LEU A 76 -5.71 0.82 12.97
CA LEU A 76 -5.99 1.95 12.07
C LEU A 76 -5.98 3.23 12.88
N TYR A 77 -5.16 4.19 12.45
CA TYR A 77 -5.26 5.56 12.93
C TYR A 77 -5.36 6.55 11.76
N VAL A 78 -6.00 7.69 12.02
CA VAL A 78 -6.18 8.77 11.04
C VAL A 78 -5.58 10.04 11.63
N LEU A 79 -4.52 10.53 11.01
CA LEU A 79 -3.90 11.81 11.34
C LEU A 79 -4.62 12.93 10.60
N THR A 80 -5.02 13.98 11.31
CA THR A 80 -5.69 15.18 10.75
C THR A 80 -4.95 16.44 11.15
N ALA A 81 -4.82 17.41 10.23
CA ALA A 81 -4.27 18.73 10.51
C ALA A 81 -5.09 19.83 9.80
N GLY A 82 -4.96 21.06 10.29
CA GLY A 82 -5.68 22.22 9.76
C GLY A 82 -7.14 22.31 10.24
N ASP A 83 -7.86 23.31 9.74
CA ASP A 83 -9.17 23.72 10.24
C ASP A 83 -10.16 24.06 9.11
N LYS A 84 -11.43 24.31 9.46
CA LYS A 84 -12.50 24.62 8.48
C LYS A 84 -12.34 25.96 7.75
N LYS A 85 -11.47 26.87 8.20
CA LYS A 85 -11.19 28.18 7.57
C LYS A 85 -9.99 28.12 6.62
N ARG A 86 -8.97 27.31 6.96
CA ARG A 86 -7.71 27.15 6.20
C ARG A 86 -7.64 25.87 5.35
N GLY A 87 -8.68 25.05 5.41
CA GLY A 87 -8.71 23.72 4.81
C GLY A 87 -7.99 22.68 5.69
N ARG A 88 -8.56 21.48 5.78
CA ARG A 88 -7.96 20.33 6.47
C ARG A 88 -7.14 19.46 5.53
N ALA A 89 -6.21 18.70 6.09
CA ALA A 89 -5.66 17.51 5.46
C ALA A 89 -5.76 16.31 6.41
N SER A 90 -5.86 15.10 5.86
CA SER A 90 -5.83 13.87 6.65
C SER A 90 -5.19 12.72 5.89
N ILE A 91 -4.54 11.80 6.60
CA ILE A 91 -4.03 10.52 6.06
C ILE A 91 -4.47 9.36 6.97
N ALA A 92 -4.84 8.23 6.38
CA ALA A 92 -5.18 7.00 7.08
C ALA A 92 -3.98 6.04 7.04
N VAL A 93 -3.67 5.41 8.17
CA VAL A 93 -2.53 4.51 8.31
C VAL A 93 -2.99 3.25 9.04
N TRP A 94 -2.81 2.08 8.43
CA TRP A 94 -3.28 0.80 8.99
C TRP A 94 -2.23 -0.31 8.96
N ARG A 95 -2.37 -1.26 9.88
CA ARG A 95 -1.42 -2.37 10.05
C ARG A 95 -1.55 -3.36 8.90
N THR A 96 -0.47 -3.57 8.13
CA THR A 96 -0.45 -4.52 7.01
C THR A 96 0.18 -5.87 7.38
N THR A 97 1.14 -5.88 8.31
CA THR A 97 1.80 -7.06 8.87
C THR A 97 2.16 -6.81 10.35
N HIS A 98 2.67 -7.78 11.11
CA HIS A 98 2.96 -7.57 12.54
C HIS A 98 4.01 -6.46 12.80
N HIS A 99 4.90 -6.15 11.86
CA HIS A 99 5.78 -4.97 11.93
C HIS A 99 5.66 -3.99 10.74
N GLY A 100 4.60 -4.08 9.92
CA GLY A 100 4.41 -3.24 8.73
C GLY A 100 3.15 -2.37 8.76
N TRP A 101 3.27 -1.13 8.27
CA TRP A 101 2.14 -0.19 8.09
C TRP A 101 1.92 0.20 6.62
N THR A 102 0.66 0.40 6.23
CA THR A 102 0.27 0.99 4.94
C THR A 102 -0.31 2.38 5.15
N SER A 103 0.26 3.38 4.49
CA SER A 103 -0.20 4.79 4.51
C SER A 103 -0.97 5.14 3.23
N GLN A 104 -2.23 5.59 3.38
CA GLN A 104 -3.18 5.78 2.27
C GLN A 104 -4.18 6.92 2.53
N HIS A 105 -4.99 7.22 1.52
CA HIS A 105 -6.10 8.20 1.58
C HIS A 105 -5.68 9.58 2.10
N LEU A 106 -4.45 10.00 1.75
CA LEU A 106 -3.99 11.36 1.95
C LEU A 106 -4.85 12.30 1.09
N VAL A 107 -5.67 13.10 1.76
CA VAL A 107 -6.54 14.12 1.17
C VAL A 107 -6.23 15.49 1.77
N SER A 108 -6.57 16.55 1.04
CA SER A 108 -6.37 17.92 1.47
C SER A 108 -7.38 18.85 0.82
N GLU A 109 -8.00 19.73 1.60
CA GLU A 109 -8.82 20.86 1.14
C GLU A 109 -7.88 21.99 0.68
N ASN A 110 -6.99 21.69 -0.28
CA ASN A 110 -5.93 22.55 -0.84
C ASN A 110 -4.94 23.17 0.18
N ASN A 111 -4.74 22.54 1.34
CA ASN A 111 -3.79 22.99 2.37
C ASN A 111 -2.49 22.15 2.36
N PRO A 112 -1.42 22.58 1.66
CA PRO A 112 -0.16 21.83 1.61
C PRO A 112 0.60 21.82 2.94
N ILE A 113 0.38 22.80 3.82
CA ILE A 113 1.02 22.86 5.15
C ILE A 113 0.43 21.76 6.05
N ALA A 114 -0.89 21.61 6.05
CA ALA A 114 -1.56 20.50 6.75
C ALA A 114 -1.16 19.13 6.16
N SER A 115 -1.00 19.01 4.84
CA SER A 115 -0.51 17.76 4.23
C SER A 115 0.93 17.43 4.62
N ARG A 116 1.83 18.42 4.70
CA ARG A 116 3.18 18.25 5.27
C ARG A 116 3.09 17.78 6.71
N ALA A 117 2.27 18.44 7.53
CA ALA A 117 2.12 18.14 8.95
C ALA A 117 1.71 16.68 9.21
N VAL A 118 0.64 16.17 8.58
CA VAL A 118 0.19 14.79 8.82
C VAL A 118 1.20 13.74 8.35
N MET A 119 1.92 13.98 7.24
CA MET A 119 2.95 13.06 6.75
C MET A 119 4.21 13.07 7.65
N LEU A 120 4.68 14.24 8.07
CA LEU A 120 5.87 14.36 8.91
C LEU A 120 5.61 13.85 10.33
N ALA A 121 4.45 14.15 10.94
CA ALA A 121 4.10 13.67 12.27
C ALA A 121 3.98 12.14 12.32
N GLY A 122 3.32 11.52 11.33
CA GLY A 122 3.22 10.06 11.23
C GLY A 122 4.57 9.38 11.06
N THR A 123 5.46 9.98 10.25
CA THR A 123 6.82 9.47 10.03
C THR A 123 7.67 9.64 11.29
N ALA A 124 7.65 10.81 11.93
CA ALA A 124 8.37 11.08 13.17
C ALA A 124 7.93 10.15 14.30
N ALA A 125 6.62 9.91 14.46
CA ALA A 125 6.09 8.99 15.46
C ALA A 125 6.57 7.54 15.26
N SER A 126 6.69 7.04 14.02
CA SER A 126 7.25 5.69 13.79
C SER A 126 8.77 5.65 14.02
N ILE A 127 9.52 6.68 13.61
CA ILE A 127 10.96 6.80 13.90
C ILE A 127 11.22 6.76 15.41
N LEU A 128 10.43 7.51 16.19
CA LEU A 128 10.56 7.61 17.64
C LEU A 128 10.04 6.37 18.39
N ARG A 129 9.11 5.60 17.80
CA ARG A 129 8.68 4.31 18.34
C ARG A 129 9.68 3.19 18.08
N GLY A 130 10.30 3.14 16.88
CA GLY A 130 11.38 2.20 16.55
C GLY A 130 10.99 0.71 16.47
N VAL A 131 9.70 0.36 16.55
CA VAL A 131 9.20 -1.05 16.55
C VAL A 131 8.62 -1.52 15.21
N ASP A 132 8.57 -0.64 14.21
CA ASP A 132 8.03 -0.96 12.88
C ASP A 132 9.18 -1.22 11.90
N GLU A 133 9.14 -2.36 11.21
CA GLU A 133 10.14 -2.79 10.23
C GLU A 133 9.95 -2.15 8.85
N SER A 134 8.70 -1.89 8.45
CA SER A 134 8.36 -1.41 7.12
C SER A 134 7.18 -0.44 7.08
N HIS A 135 7.18 0.41 6.05
CA HIS A 135 6.05 1.21 5.63
C HIS A 135 5.82 1.04 4.14
N GLN A 136 4.55 1.04 3.75
CA GLN A 136 4.10 0.88 2.37
C GLN A 136 3.11 1.97 1.98
N ASN A 137 3.01 2.27 0.69
CA ASN A 137 1.92 3.06 0.12
C ASN A 137 1.60 2.60 -1.31
N TRP A 138 0.33 2.65 -1.69
CA TRP A 138 -0.11 2.35 -3.05
C TRP A 138 -0.55 3.63 -3.76
N PHE A 139 -0.16 3.80 -5.03
CA PHE A 139 -0.52 4.99 -5.81
C PHE A 139 -0.64 4.70 -7.30
N ARG A 140 -1.30 5.59 -8.04
CA ARG A 140 -1.36 5.52 -9.51
C ARG A 140 -0.21 6.34 -10.09
N PRO A 141 0.63 5.80 -11.00
CA PRO A 141 1.77 6.53 -11.55
C PRO A 141 1.37 7.80 -12.31
N GLU A 142 0.15 7.84 -12.85
CA GLU A 142 -0.44 8.99 -13.56
C GLU A 142 -0.85 10.12 -12.60
N ASN A 143 -1.06 9.84 -11.31
CA ASN A 143 -1.41 10.86 -10.33
C ASN A 143 -0.17 11.68 -9.95
N ARG A 144 -0.11 12.91 -10.44
CA ARG A 144 1.07 13.81 -10.39
C ARG A 144 1.57 14.10 -8.97
N PHE A 145 0.72 14.07 -7.94
CA PHE A 145 1.16 14.29 -6.55
C PHE A 145 1.94 13.08 -5.98
N PRO A 146 1.32 11.90 -5.76
CA PRO A 146 2.02 10.76 -5.17
C PRO A 146 3.13 10.22 -6.07
N SER A 147 2.98 10.33 -7.40
CA SER A 147 4.03 9.96 -8.36
C SER A 147 5.30 10.81 -8.21
N ARG A 148 5.17 12.09 -7.81
CA ARG A 148 6.33 12.95 -7.50
C ARG A 148 6.93 12.71 -6.12
N VAL A 149 6.10 12.43 -5.10
CA VAL A 149 6.58 12.14 -3.74
C VAL A 149 7.12 10.71 -3.69
N PHE A 150 6.24 9.72 -3.53
CA PHE A 150 6.61 8.32 -3.34
C PHE A 150 7.39 7.77 -4.55
N GLY A 151 7.01 8.14 -5.78
CA GLY A 151 7.71 7.70 -6.99
C GLY A 151 9.17 8.16 -7.13
N SER A 152 9.63 9.16 -6.37
CA SER A 152 11.04 9.59 -6.36
C SER A 152 11.77 9.30 -5.04
N MET A 153 11.11 8.74 -4.03
CA MET A 153 11.69 8.55 -2.68
C MET A 153 12.94 7.66 -2.66
N VAL A 154 13.04 6.68 -3.57
CA VAL A 154 14.19 5.78 -3.72
C VAL A 154 15.49 6.56 -4.00
N GLN A 155 15.40 7.71 -4.68
CA GLN A 155 16.55 8.59 -4.96
C GLN A 155 17.09 9.28 -3.69
N THR A 156 16.30 9.35 -2.61
CA THR A 156 16.68 9.97 -1.33
C THR A 156 16.98 8.93 -0.24
N ILE A 157 16.28 7.80 -0.25
CA ILE A 157 16.42 6.73 0.76
C ILE A 157 17.54 5.75 0.38
N GLY A 158 17.61 5.36 -0.89
CA GLY A 158 18.47 4.32 -1.43
C GLY A 158 17.73 3.00 -1.70
N GLN A 159 18.14 2.31 -2.77
CA GLN A 159 17.52 1.06 -3.25
C GLN A 159 17.65 -0.11 -2.24
N SER A 160 18.68 -0.10 -1.39
CA SER A 160 18.88 -1.10 -0.33
C SER A 160 17.99 -0.89 0.92
N LEU A 161 17.15 0.15 0.91
CA LEU A 161 16.25 0.50 2.02
C LEU A 161 14.84 0.88 1.54
N SER A 162 14.59 0.92 0.23
CA SER A 162 13.30 1.28 -0.36
C SER A 162 13.15 0.79 -1.79
N SER A 163 11.91 0.55 -2.21
CA SER A 163 11.54 0.21 -3.58
C SER A 163 10.33 1.05 -4.02
N VAL A 164 10.23 1.25 -5.34
CA VAL A 164 8.99 1.64 -6.02
C VAL A 164 8.86 0.68 -7.18
N GLN A 165 7.79 -0.10 -7.21
CA GLN A 165 7.51 -1.06 -8.28
C GLN A 165 6.16 -0.74 -8.89
N ARG A 166 6.02 -0.93 -10.20
CA ARG A 166 4.80 -0.68 -10.96
C ARG A 166 4.23 -2.03 -11.40
N HIS A 167 2.97 -2.26 -11.07
CA HIS A 167 2.26 -3.50 -11.34
C HIS A 167 1.05 -3.25 -12.24
N MET A 168 0.57 -4.30 -12.88
CA MET A 168 -0.73 -4.32 -13.56
C MET A 168 -1.81 -4.78 -12.59
N TYR A 169 -2.97 -4.12 -12.61
CA TYR A 169 -4.10 -4.44 -11.75
C TYR A 169 -5.30 -4.88 -12.58
N PHE A 170 -5.83 -6.07 -12.27
CA PHE A 170 -6.92 -6.71 -13.01
C PHE A 170 -8.09 -7.08 -12.10
N ALA A 171 -9.28 -7.24 -12.69
CA ALA A 171 -10.41 -7.96 -12.11
C ALA A 171 -10.58 -9.30 -12.84
N LEU A 172 -10.25 -10.42 -12.19
CA LEU A 172 -10.53 -11.77 -12.68
C LEU A 172 -11.92 -12.19 -12.18
N PRO A 173 -12.89 -12.54 -13.05
CA PRO A 173 -14.20 -13.01 -12.59
C PRO A 173 -14.07 -14.21 -11.64
N ARG A 174 -14.67 -14.13 -10.45
CA ARG A 174 -14.55 -15.17 -9.41
C ARG A 174 -15.09 -16.52 -9.86
N ASN A 175 -16.05 -16.50 -10.79
CA ASN A 175 -16.68 -17.68 -11.38
C ASN A 175 -16.03 -18.11 -12.72
N SER A 176 -14.84 -17.60 -13.07
CA SER A 176 -14.13 -18.03 -14.28
C SER A 176 -13.78 -19.52 -14.25
N SER A 177 -14.03 -20.24 -15.35
CA SER A 177 -13.63 -21.63 -15.51
C SER A 177 -12.12 -21.72 -15.79
N LEU A 178 -11.31 -21.81 -14.73
CA LEU A 178 -9.85 -21.87 -14.83
C LEU A 178 -9.37 -23.28 -15.28
N PRO A 179 -8.69 -23.42 -16.43
CA PRO A 179 -8.22 -24.71 -16.92
C PRO A 179 -7.11 -25.32 -16.06
N SER A 180 -7.09 -26.65 -15.97
CA SER A 180 -6.05 -27.41 -15.28
C SER A 180 -4.84 -27.61 -16.20
N GLY A 181 -3.76 -26.85 -15.99
CA GLY A 181 -2.48 -27.11 -16.66
C GLY A 181 -1.80 -28.33 -16.03
N GLY A 182 -1.60 -29.41 -16.80
CA GLY A 182 -1.07 -30.68 -16.26
C GLY A 182 0.44 -30.67 -15.92
N ARG A 183 1.20 -29.69 -16.42
CA ARG A 183 2.67 -29.64 -16.38
C ARG A 183 3.27 -28.90 -15.18
N VAL A 184 2.41 -28.43 -14.28
CA VAL A 184 2.78 -27.55 -13.17
C VAL A 184 2.29 -28.16 -11.86
N ARG A 185 3.24 -28.51 -10.98
CA ARG A 185 2.91 -28.98 -9.63
C ARG A 185 2.64 -27.75 -8.76
N ILE A 186 1.39 -27.59 -8.33
CA ILE A 186 1.01 -26.60 -7.31
C ILE A 186 1.00 -27.27 -5.95
N VAL A 187 1.61 -26.62 -4.95
CA VAL A 187 1.50 -26.99 -3.53
C VAL A 187 1.02 -25.78 -2.72
N PRO A 188 0.24 -25.97 -1.64
CA PRO A 188 0.09 -24.94 -0.61
C PRO A 188 1.43 -24.71 0.08
N TYR A 189 1.61 -23.56 0.70
CA TYR A 189 2.77 -23.28 1.54
C TYR A 189 2.72 -24.07 2.86
N ASP A 190 3.90 -24.44 3.34
CA ASP A 190 4.18 -24.83 4.72
C ASP A 190 5.64 -24.41 5.04
N PRO A 191 6.08 -24.42 6.31
CA PRO A 191 7.40 -23.91 6.70
C PRO A 191 8.59 -24.55 5.97
N SER A 192 8.50 -25.77 5.45
CA SER A 192 9.57 -26.38 4.64
C SER A 192 9.81 -25.68 3.29
N HIS A 193 8.87 -24.82 2.87
CA HIS A 193 8.92 -24.07 1.63
C HIS A 193 9.43 -22.61 1.81
N GLU A 194 9.97 -22.22 2.98
CA GLU A 194 10.44 -20.84 3.24
C GLU A 194 11.47 -20.34 2.21
N ASP A 195 12.50 -21.14 1.92
CA ASP A 195 13.53 -20.80 0.91
C ASP A 195 12.91 -20.60 -0.48
N ALA A 196 11.93 -21.43 -0.85
CA ALA A 196 11.29 -21.37 -2.16
C ALA A 196 10.40 -20.12 -2.30
N LEU A 197 9.63 -19.77 -1.26
CA LEU A 197 8.85 -18.54 -1.19
C LEU A 197 9.75 -17.31 -1.19
N THR A 198 10.84 -17.35 -0.42
CA THR A 198 11.83 -16.27 -0.32
C THR A 198 12.53 -16.03 -1.65
N LEU A 199 12.93 -17.09 -2.35
CA LEU A 199 13.53 -17.01 -3.68
C LEU A 199 12.57 -16.40 -4.70
N ILE A 200 11.36 -16.96 -4.85
CA ILE A 200 10.42 -16.52 -5.89
C ILE A 200 9.90 -15.10 -5.64
N ALA A 201 9.69 -14.71 -4.38
CA ALA A 201 9.35 -13.34 -4.03
C ALA A 201 10.54 -12.38 -4.21
N SER A 202 11.78 -12.82 -3.93
CA SER A 202 12.98 -12.00 -4.16
C SER A 202 13.25 -11.74 -5.64
N VAL A 203 13.05 -12.70 -6.52
CA VAL A 203 13.26 -12.52 -7.97
C VAL A 203 12.10 -11.78 -8.67
N ALA A 204 10.86 -11.92 -8.18
CA ALA A 204 9.68 -11.23 -8.74
C ALA A 204 9.44 -9.82 -8.16
N ARG A 205 9.78 -9.58 -6.89
CA ARG A 205 9.46 -8.35 -6.13
C ARG A 205 10.64 -7.78 -5.32
N GLY A 206 11.80 -8.43 -5.29
CA GLY A 206 12.97 -7.95 -4.56
C GLY A 206 12.89 -8.15 -3.03
N SER A 207 14.03 -8.17 -2.36
CA SER A 207 14.13 -8.41 -0.91
C SER A 207 13.39 -7.36 -0.06
N ILE A 208 13.25 -6.11 -0.53
CA ILE A 208 12.47 -5.08 0.15
C ILE A 208 10.99 -5.47 0.30
N TYR A 209 10.41 -6.15 -0.70
CA TYR A 209 9.05 -6.71 -0.61
C TYR A 209 8.98 -7.88 0.36
N VAL A 210 9.95 -8.82 0.30
CA VAL A 210 10.02 -9.98 1.20
C VAL A 210 10.05 -9.54 2.68
N THR A 211 10.89 -8.55 3.02
CA THR A 211 10.93 -7.96 4.37
C THR A 211 9.64 -7.22 4.70
N ALA A 212 9.13 -6.36 3.81
CA ALA A 212 7.99 -5.50 4.13
C ALA A 212 6.65 -6.23 4.21
N GLU A 213 6.52 -7.36 3.53
CA GLU A 213 5.39 -8.28 3.63
C GLU A 213 5.66 -9.42 4.65
N GLN A 214 6.84 -9.45 5.30
CA GLN A 214 7.22 -10.40 6.35
C GLN A 214 7.12 -11.90 5.97
N LEU A 215 7.53 -12.24 4.75
CA LEU A 215 7.34 -13.59 4.20
C LEU A 215 8.24 -14.68 4.83
N THR A 216 9.24 -14.30 5.63
CA THR A 216 10.15 -15.20 6.37
C THR A 216 9.82 -15.27 7.87
N THR A 217 8.72 -14.65 8.32
CA THR A 217 8.35 -14.62 9.75
C THR A 217 6.85 -14.82 9.97
N ASP A 218 5.99 -14.18 9.18
CA ASP A 218 4.54 -14.39 9.18
C ASP A 218 3.95 -14.39 7.75
N PRO A 219 4.31 -15.39 6.91
CA PRO A 219 3.87 -15.43 5.51
C PRO A 219 2.34 -15.49 5.33
N GLU A 220 1.62 -16.13 6.26
CA GLU A 220 0.16 -16.30 6.20
C GLU A 220 -0.63 -15.27 7.06
N LEU A 221 0.05 -14.30 7.67
CA LEU A 221 -0.51 -13.22 8.52
C LEU A 221 -1.20 -13.67 9.82
N THR A 222 -0.71 -14.73 10.45
CA THR A 222 -1.20 -15.26 11.74
C THR A 222 -1.24 -14.19 12.84
N GLU A 223 -0.14 -13.47 13.06
CA GLU A 223 0.01 -12.55 14.19
C GLU A 223 -0.81 -11.28 13.99
N VAL A 224 -0.83 -10.73 12.77
CA VAL A 224 -1.68 -9.56 12.47
C VAL A 224 -3.16 -9.94 12.34
N ASN A 225 -3.49 -11.17 11.93
CA ASN A 225 -4.88 -11.65 11.95
C ASN A 225 -5.44 -11.72 13.37
N GLN A 226 -4.63 -12.09 14.37
CA GLN A 226 -5.04 -12.05 15.77
C GLN A 226 -5.49 -10.63 16.18
N LEU A 227 -4.67 -9.61 15.89
CA LEU A 227 -5.01 -8.21 16.17
C LEU A 227 -6.31 -7.76 15.48
N TYR A 228 -6.54 -8.17 14.23
CA TYR A 228 -7.79 -7.87 13.52
C TYR A 228 -8.99 -8.64 14.11
N SER A 229 -8.76 -9.83 14.66
CA SER A 229 -9.81 -10.68 15.25
C SER A 229 -10.37 -10.08 16.55
N GLU A 230 -9.56 -9.37 17.33
CA GLU A 230 -9.98 -8.65 18.55
C GLU A 230 -11.11 -7.63 18.29
N VAL A 231 -11.18 -7.05 17.09
CA VAL A 231 -12.24 -6.11 16.68
C VAL A 231 -13.33 -6.75 15.79
N GLY A 232 -13.35 -8.09 15.70
CA GLY A 232 -14.30 -8.83 14.88
C GLY A 232 -14.10 -8.62 13.37
N LEU A 233 -12.83 -8.65 12.93
CA LEU A 233 -12.41 -8.60 11.53
C LEU A 233 -11.39 -9.72 11.25
N ARG A 234 -10.95 -9.86 9.99
CA ARG A 234 -9.84 -10.75 9.60
C ARG A 234 -8.80 -9.99 8.80
N ARG A 235 -7.55 -10.44 8.87
CA ARG A 235 -6.48 -10.10 7.92
C ARG A 235 -5.55 -11.29 7.73
N THR A 236 -5.86 -12.15 6.76
CA THR A 236 -5.13 -13.39 6.48
C THR A 236 -4.46 -13.35 5.13
N ARG A 237 -3.44 -14.18 4.93
CA ARG A 237 -3.02 -14.63 3.59
C ARG A 237 -3.20 -16.14 3.47
N ARG A 238 -3.19 -16.62 2.23
CA ARG A 238 -2.82 -18.00 1.88
C ARG A 238 -1.80 -17.99 0.75
N VAL A 239 -0.83 -18.89 0.79
CA VAL A 239 0.24 -18.96 -0.20
C VAL A 239 0.23 -20.31 -0.93
N TRP A 240 0.45 -20.28 -2.24
CA TRP A 240 0.73 -21.46 -3.05
C TRP A 240 1.96 -21.25 -3.92
N LEU A 241 2.71 -22.32 -4.15
CA LEU A 241 3.93 -22.35 -4.95
C LEU A 241 3.74 -23.23 -6.18
N ALA A 242 4.29 -22.79 -7.31
CA ALA A 242 4.31 -23.53 -8.57
C ALA A 242 5.72 -24.05 -8.85
N TYR A 243 5.80 -25.34 -9.15
CA TYR A 243 7.01 -26.07 -9.53
C TYR A 243 6.85 -26.67 -10.93
N ARG A 244 7.96 -26.84 -11.66
CA ARG A 244 7.96 -27.72 -12.84
C ARG A 244 7.72 -29.15 -12.35
N GLU A 245 6.92 -29.92 -13.07
CA GLU A 245 6.48 -31.28 -12.72
C GLU A 245 7.59 -32.21 -12.17
N TYR A 246 8.82 -32.06 -12.71
CA TYR A 246 10.00 -32.87 -12.38
C TYR A 246 11.18 -32.06 -11.79
N LYS A 247 10.93 -30.92 -11.15
CA LYS A 247 11.97 -30.15 -10.41
C LYS A 247 11.42 -29.50 -9.13
N ASP A 248 12.28 -29.40 -8.12
CA ASP A 248 12.03 -28.59 -6.90
C ASP A 248 12.49 -27.13 -7.05
N GLU A 249 12.57 -26.64 -8.29
CA GLU A 249 12.85 -25.25 -8.65
C GLU A 249 11.51 -24.48 -8.74
N PRO A 250 11.25 -23.49 -7.86
CA PRO A 250 10.00 -22.73 -7.89
C PRO A 250 9.96 -21.76 -9.07
N ILE A 251 8.93 -21.89 -9.91
CA ILE A 251 8.74 -21.08 -11.12
C ILE A 251 7.68 -19.99 -10.96
N GLY A 252 6.91 -20.02 -9.88
CA GLY A 252 5.92 -19.00 -9.55
C GLY A 252 5.33 -19.21 -8.16
N ALA A 253 4.60 -18.21 -7.68
CA ALA A 253 3.82 -18.28 -6.47
C ALA A 253 2.58 -17.39 -6.60
N VAL A 254 1.59 -17.62 -5.75
CA VAL A 254 0.45 -16.71 -5.59
C VAL A 254 0.13 -16.55 -4.11
N ILE A 255 -0.06 -15.30 -3.71
CA ILE A 255 -0.37 -14.91 -2.34
C ILE A 255 -1.77 -14.30 -2.36
N ALA A 256 -2.76 -15.00 -1.79
CA ALA A 256 -4.12 -14.50 -1.68
C ALA A 256 -4.28 -13.71 -0.38
N TYR A 257 -4.36 -12.38 -0.47
CA TYR A 257 -4.63 -11.51 0.67
C TYR A 257 -6.14 -11.43 0.89
N ARG A 258 -6.59 -11.54 2.15
CA ARG A 258 -7.96 -11.18 2.56
C ARG A 258 -7.91 -10.24 3.76
N GLY A 259 -8.68 -9.15 3.70
CA GLY A 259 -8.71 -8.10 4.72
C GLY A 259 -10.01 -7.31 4.66
N PRO A 260 -10.25 -6.34 5.57
CA PRO A 260 -11.55 -5.69 5.66
C PRO A 260 -11.90 -4.91 4.37
N LEU A 261 -13.06 -5.22 3.80
CA LEU A 261 -13.52 -4.58 2.57
C LEU A 261 -13.53 -3.06 2.71
N GLY A 262 -12.97 -2.38 1.70
CA GLY A 262 -12.87 -0.92 1.65
C GLY A 262 -11.91 -0.29 2.68
N LEU A 263 -11.03 -1.06 3.34
CA LEU A 263 -9.86 -0.49 4.01
C LEU A 263 -9.00 0.29 2.99
N ASN A 264 -8.69 -0.35 1.85
CA ASN A 264 -8.25 0.35 0.64
C ASN A 264 -9.41 0.45 -0.37
N PHE A 265 -9.77 1.67 -0.78
CA PHE A 265 -10.83 1.97 -1.75
C PHE A 265 -10.56 1.52 -3.21
N SER A 266 -9.44 0.83 -3.44
CA SER A 266 -9.14 0.14 -4.69
C SER A 266 -9.15 -1.39 -4.54
N TYR A 267 -9.45 -1.91 -3.33
CA TYR A 267 -9.48 -3.33 -2.95
C TYR A 267 -8.14 -4.09 -2.93
N ILE A 268 -7.02 -3.36 -2.98
CA ILE A 268 -5.64 -3.91 -2.96
C ILE A 268 -5.32 -4.71 -1.67
N GLU A 269 -6.02 -4.45 -0.57
CA GLU A 269 -5.89 -5.22 0.69
C GLU A 269 -6.57 -6.60 0.64
N ASN A 270 -7.25 -6.93 -0.46
CA ASN A 270 -7.81 -8.25 -0.76
C ASN A 270 -7.20 -8.81 -2.06
N ARG A 271 -5.97 -8.40 -2.42
CA ARG A 271 -5.35 -8.75 -3.71
C ARG A 271 -4.92 -10.21 -3.79
N CYS A 272 -5.06 -10.78 -4.99
CA CYS A 272 -4.31 -11.95 -5.40
C CYS A 272 -2.99 -11.48 -6.02
N ASP A 273 -1.90 -11.56 -5.25
CA ASP A 273 -0.56 -11.12 -5.67
C ASP A 273 0.14 -12.28 -6.38
N LEU A 274 0.34 -12.14 -7.69
CA LEU A 274 0.82 -13.22 -8.55
C LEU A 274 2.27 -12.98 -8.96
N LEU A 275 3.13 -13.93 -8.57
CA LEU A 275 4.58 -13.87 -8.66
C LEU A 275 5.04 -14.91 -9.68
N LEU A 276 5.78 -14.50 -10.71
CA LEU A 276 6.37 -15.41 -11.70
C LEU A 276 7.90 -15.27 -11.68
N HIS A 277 8.61 -16.36 -11.92
CA HIS A 277 10.06 -16.28 -12.10
C HIS A 277 10.37 -15.46 -13.36
N PRO A 278 11.27 -14.46 -13.33
CA PRO A 278 11.47 -13.53 -14.46
C PRO A 278 12.10 -14.18 -15.71
N THR A 279 12.52 -15.46 -15.62
CA THR A 279 12.98 -16.27 -16.75
C THR A 279 12.00 -17.37 -17.17
N LEU A 280 10.76 -17.36 -16.65
CA LEU A 280 9.70 -18.27 -17.06
C LEU A 280 9.32 -18.00 -18.53
N PRO A 281 9.39 -18.99 -19.44
CA PRO A 281 9.01 -18.79 -20.84
C PRO A 281 7.54 -18.42 -21.00
N ASP A 282 7.22 -17.52 -21.93
CA ASP A 282 5.87 -17.09 -22.29
C ASP A 282 4.90 -18.27 -22.58
N ALA A 283 5.44 -19.36 -23.13
CA ALA A 283 4.69 -20.58 -23.41
C ALA A 283 4.27 -21.36 -22.14
N ASP A 284 5.10 -21.32 -21.09
CA ASP A 284 4.79 -21.92 -19.78
C ASP A 284 3.91 -21.00 -18.92
N ALA A 285 4.03 -19.68 -19.11
CA ALA A 285 3.38 -18.67 -18.27
C ALA A 285 1.85 -18.83 -18.18
N VAL A 286 1.19 -19.28 -19.25
CA VAL A 286 -0.28 -19.49 -19.25
C VAL A 286 -0.69 -20.65 -18.35
N ASP A 287 0.02 -21.78 -18.39
CA ASP A 287 -0.25 -22.95 -17.55
C ASP A 287 0.02 -22.60 -16.08
N VAL A 288 1.13 -21.91 -15.79
CA VAL A 288 1.51 -21.49 -14.43
C VAL A 288 0.51 -20.50 -13.83
N VAL A 289 0.15 -19.44 -14.57
CA VAL A 289 -0.84 -18.45 -14.12
C VAL A 289 -2.20 -19.10 -13.88
N SER A 290 -2.66 -19.97 -14.79
CA SER A 290 -3.94 -20.66 -14.63
C SER A 290 -3.95 -21.60 -13.42
N ALA A 291 -2.90 -22.41 -13.25
CA ALA A 291 -2.81 -23.36 -12.14
C ALA A 291 -2.71 -22.66 -10.77
N LEU A 292 -1.93 -21.57 -10.66
CA LEU A 292 -1.85 -20.74 -9.46
C LEU A 292 -3.21 -20.09 -9.12
N LEU A 293 -3.86 -19.43 -10.09
CA LEU A 293 -5.17 -18.81 -9.87
C LEU A 293 -6.25 -19.84 -9.52
N LYS A 294 -6.16 -21.05 -10.08
CA LYS A 294 -7.10 -22.15 -9.80
C LYS A 294 -6.97 -22.69 -8.38
N ALA A 295 -5.77 -22.69 -7.80
CA ALA A 295 -5.58 -23.07 -6.40
C ALA A 295 -6.03 -21.94 -5.45
N SER A 296 -5.67 -20.70 -5.77
CA SER A 296 -5.94 -19.54 -4.91
C SER A 296 -7.38 -19.03 -4.92
N SER A 297 -8.20 -19.40 -5.92
CA SER A 297 -9.63 -19.06 -5.98
C SER A 297 -10.40 -19.48 -4.72
N SER A 298 -9.97 -20.58 -4.07
CA SER A 298 -10.52 -21.07 -2.80
C SER A 298 -10.44 -20.06 -1.65
N ALA A 299 -9.46 -19.15 -1.65
CA ALA A 299 -9.37 -18.05 -0.66
C ALA A 299 -10.35 -16.89 -0.95
N TYR A 300 -11.12 -16.96 -2.03
CA TYR A 300 -12.09 -15.94 -2.45
C TYR A 300 -13.52 -16.46 -2.57
N GLU A 301 -13.79 -17.73 -2.20
CA GLU A 301 -15.15 -18.30 -2.25
C GLU A 301 -16.18 -17.42 -1.52
N ASP A 302 -15.80 -16.87 -0.36
CA ASP A 302 -16.58 -15.92 0.45
C ASP A 302 -16.16 -14.45 0.25
N PHE A 303 -15.65 -14.09 -0.93
CA PHE A 303 -15.29 -12.70 -1.24
C PHE A 303 -16.51 -11.86 -1.63
N GLU A 304 -16.57 -10.66 -1.06
CA GLU A 304 -17.70 -9.74 -1.15
C GLU A 304 -17.87 -9.10 -2.54
N LEU A 305 -16.99 -9.38 -3.49
CA LEU A 305 -17.05 -8.91 -4.88
C LEU A 305 -17.05 -10.09 -5.86
N ASP A 306 -17.69 -9.92 -7.01
CA ASP A 306 -17.77 -10.94 -8.08
C ASP A 306 -16.49 -11.13 -8.89
N ALA A 307 -15.44 -10.35 -8.60
CA ALA A 307 -14.13 -10.47 -9.22
C ALA A 307 -13.00 -10.46 -8.18
N ILE A 308 -12.06 -11.39 -8.35
CA ILE A 308 -10.80 -11.46 -7.61
C ILE A 308 -9.89 -10.33 -8.13
N PRO A 309 -9.39 -9.43 -7.26
CA PRO A 309 -8.53 -8.33 -7.68
C PRO A 309 -7.08 -8.82 -7.78
N VAL A 310 -6.55 -8.95 -9.00
CA VAL A 310 -5.21 -9.53 -9.25
C VAL A 310 -4.17 -8.44 -9.44
N ILE A 311 -3.02 -8.56 -8.76
CA ILE A 311 -1.80 -7.74 -8.96
C ILE A 311 -0.73 -8.62 -9.57
N ALA A 312 -0.19 -8.24 -10.73
CA ALA A 312 0.77 -9.04 -11.49
C ALA A 312 1.75 -8.18 -12.32
N GLU A 313 2.82 -8.81 -12.78
CA GLU A 313 3.76 -8.26 -13.76
C GLU A 313 3.31 -8.48 -15.21
N GLU A 314 3.93 -7.75 -16.14
CA GLU A 314 3.58 -7.77 -17.57
C GLU A 314 3.65 -9.17 -18.20
N LEU A 315 4.58 -10.03 -17.75
CA LEU A 315 4.70 -11.44 -18.14
C LEU A 315 3.41 -12.26 -17.92
N ALA A 316 2.60 -11.91 -16.91
CA ALA A 316 1.33 -12.58 -16.63
C ALA A 316 0.16 -12.05 -17.48
N ALA A 317 0.27 -10.87 -18.08
CA ALA A 317 -0.85 -10.20 -18.75
C ALA A 317 -1.45 -11.01 -19.92
N PRO A 318 -0.67 -11.66 -20.81
CA PRO A 318 -1.23 -12.49 -21.89
C PRO A 318 -2.04 -13.69 -21.38
N ALA A 319 -1.69 -14.23 -20.21
CA ALA A 319 -2.44 -15.29 -19.56
C ALA A 319 -3.72 -14.75 -18.90
N LEU A 320 -3.63 -13.64 -18.16
CA LEU A 320 -4.77 -13.01 -17.49
C LEU A 320 -5.87 -12.61 -18.48
N PHE A 321 -5.53 -12.04 -19.64
CA PHE A 321 -6.50 -11.75 -20.69
C PHE A 321 -7.18 -13.01 -21.25
N ARG A 322 -6.45 -14.13 -21.45
CA ARG A 322 -7.03 -15.41 -21.88
C ARG A 322 -7.98 -16.03 -20.85
N LEU A 323 -7.77 -15.73 -19.56
CA LEU A 323 -8.63 -16.18 -18.45
C LEU A 323 -9.82 -15.23 -18.19
N GLY A 324 -10.03 -14.23 -19.05
CA GLY A 324 -11.15 -13.29 -18.98
C GLY A 324 -10.98 -12.17 -17.94
N ALA A 325 -9.75 -11.89 -17.48
CA ALA A 325 -9.50 -10.82 -16.53
C ALA A 325 -9.51 -9.43 -17.20
N GLU A 326 -10.30 -8.50 -16.67
CA GLU A 326 -10.34 -7.11 -17.11
C GLU A 326 -9.12 -6.34 -16.58
N PHE A 327 -8.34 -5.70 -17.46
CA PHE A 327 -7.27 -4.79 -17.01
C PHE A 327 -7.86 -3.46 -16.55
N LEU A 328 -7.67 -3.14 -15.26
CA LEU A 328 -8.31 -1.98 -14.64
C LEU A 328 -7.46 -0.71 -14.64
N ARG A 329 -6.12 -0.82 -14.49
CA ARG A 329 -5.09 0.25 -14.51
C ARG A 329 -3.74 -0.28 -14.00
N HIS A 330 -2.71 0.58 -13.97
CA HIS A 330 -1.52 0.36 -13.15
C HIS A 330 -1.69 0.89 -11.73
N TYR A 331 -0.96 0.28 -10.80
CA TYR A 331 -0.60 0.86 -9.51
C TYR A 331 0.90 0.72 -9.29
N CYS A 332 1.46 1.60 -8.48
CA CYS A 332 2.78 1.43 -7.91
C CYS A 332 2.68 1.13 -6.42
N GLN A 333 3.42 0.13 -5.95
CA GLN A 333 3.74 -0.08 -4.53
C GLN A 333 5.03 0.69 -4.24
N GLY A 334 4.96 1.67 -3.35
CA GLY A 334 6.12 2.31 -2.73
C GLY A 334 6.34 1.67 -1.35
N THR A 335 7.55 1.21 -1.08
CA THR A 335 7.91 0.55 0.18
C THR A 335 9.22 1.11 0.71
N TRP A 336 9.31 1.36 2.02
CA TRP A 336 10.57 1.72 2.69
C TRP A 336 10.70 1.03 4.05
N LEU A 337 11.92 0.60 4.36
CA LEU A 337 12.23 -0.09 5.62
C LEU A 337 12.55 0.91 6.74
N GLN A 338 12.49 0.44 7.98
CA GLN A 338 12.79 1.18 9.22
C GLN A 338 14.02 2.08 9.10
N LYS A 339 15.15 1.51 8.66
CA LYS A 339 16.45 2.18 8.52
C LYS A 339 16.46 3.26 7.41
N GLY A 340 15.42 3.33 6.59
CA GLY A 340 15.16 4.38 5.60
C GLY A 340 14.19 5.48 6.06
N GLN A 341 13.49 5.33 7.20
CA GLN A 341 12.43 6.27 7.62
C GLN A 341 12.93 7.72 7.81
N LEU A 342 14.11 7.92 8.41
CA LEU A 342 14.72 9.26 8.55
C LEU A 342 14.96 9.93 7.18
N ARG A 343 15.26 9.15 6.14
CA ARG A 343 15.46 9.65 4.77
C ARG A 343 14.13 9.89 4.06
N PHE A 344 13.10 9.09 4.36
CA PHE A 344 11.73 9.37 3.92
C PHE A 344 11.19 10.67 4.54
N TYR A 345 11.43 10.90 5.84
CA TYR A 345 11.12 12.18 6.51
C TYR A 345 11.79 13.36 5.78
N ARG A 346 13.11 13.29 5.56
CA ARG A 346 13.88 14.30 4.81
C ARG A 346 13.36 14.49 3.38
N HIS A 347 12.95 13.42 2.71
CA HIS A 347 12.38 13.46 1.37
C HIS A 347 11.06 14.25 1.33
N VAL A 348 10.10 13.89 2.20
CA VAL A 348 8.78 14.53 2.29
C VAL A 348 8.92 16.00 2.69
N ASP A 349 9.77 16.31 3.67
CA ASP A 349 10.00 17.69 4.10
C ASP A 349 10.62 18.54 2.98
N GLY A 350 11.66 18.02 2.32
CA GLY A 350 12.27 18.67 1.17
C GLY A 350 11.29 18.88 0.00
N PHE A 351 10.36 17.95 -0.22
CA PHE A 351 9.30 18.11 -1.22
C PHE A 351 8.38 19.29 -0.88
N TYR A 352 7.83 19.32 0.35
CA TYR A 352 6.88 20.36 0.75
C TYR A 352 7.53 21.72 0.94
N SER A 353 8.77 21.79 1.45
CA SER A 353 9.54 23.04 1.54
C SER A 353 9.75 23.68 0.16
N ARG A 354 10.05 22.86 -0.87
CA ARG A 354 10.14 23.33 -2.27
C ARG A 354 8.77 23.71 -2.87
N LEU A 355 7.67 23.17 -2.36
CA LEU A 355 6.32 23.56 -2.78
C LEU A 355 5.92 24.91 -2.16
N GLN A 356 6.16 25.10 -0.86
CA GLN A 356 5.88 26.33 -0.13
C GLN A 356 6.66 27.52 -0.72
N ALA A 357 7.97 27.40 -0.88
CA ALA A 357 8.81 28.47 -1.46
C ALA A 357 8.39 28.85 -2.90
N ARG A 358 7.75 27.94 -3.64
CA ARG A 358 7.14 28.26 -4.95
C ARG A 358 5.85 29.05 -4.80
N VAL A 359 4.95 28.67 -3.89
CA VAL A 359 3.71 29.40 -3.62
C VAL A 359 4.04 30.83 -3.18
N GLU A 360 4.93 30.99 -2.20
CA GLU A 360 5.41 32.29 -1.71
C GLU A 360 5.97 33.16 -2.85
N LYS A 361 6.83 32.60 -3.72
CA LYS A 361 7.36 33.34 -4.87
C LYS A 361 6.26 33.79 -5.86
N HIS A 362 5.23 32.99 -6.12
CA HIS A 362 4.13 33.40 -6.99
C HIS A 362 3.24 34.45 -6.32
N SER A 363 2.99 34.35 -5.02
CA SER A 363 2.28 35.37 -4.24
C SER A 363 3.03 36.72 -4.16
N MET A 364 4.36 36.71 -4.32
CA MET A 364 5.20 37.92 -4.37
C MET A 364 5.48 38.45 -5.79
N GLN A 365 4.80 37.94 -6.82
CA GLN A 365 4.82 38.53 -8.17
C GLN A 365 3.46 39.16 -8.53
N PRO A 366 3.17 40.39 -8.07
CA PRO A 366 2.02 41.15 -8.55
C PRO A 366 2.19 41.53 -10.04
N THR A 367 1.05 41.78 -10.68
CA THR A 367 0.89 41.96 -12.14
C THR A 367 1.76 43.08 -12.74
N LEU A 368 2.90 42.74 -13.35
CA LEU A 368 3.69 43.65 -14.19
C LEU A 368 3.16 43.75 -15.65
N ILE A 369 1.83 43.76 -15.80
CA ILE A 369 1.13 44.01 -17.06
C ILE A 369 -0.04 44.93 -16.73
N GLY A 370 0.14 46.24 -16.92
CA GLY A 370 -0.86 47.23 -16.49
C GLY A 370 -0.45 48.71 -16.50
N GLN A 371 0.70 49.07 -17.09
CA GLN A 371 1.08 50.48 -17.34
C GLN A 371 1.77 50.65 -18.70
N GLU A 372 0.95 50.72 -19.75
CA GLU A 372 1.21 51.60 -20.89
C GLU A 372 -0.01 52.53 -21.01
N ARG A 373 0.20 53.77 -21.46
CA ARG A 373 -0.79 54.86 -21.55
C ARG A 373 -0.46 55.75 -22.73
#